data_AF-A0A2V7C0P6-F1
#
_entry.id   AF-A0A2V7C0P6-F1
#
_cell.length_a   1.000
_cell.length_b   1.000
_cell.length_c   1.000
_cell.angle_alpha   90.00
_cell.angle_beta   90.00
_cell.angle_gamma   90.00
#
_symmetry.space_group_name_H-M   'P 1'
#
loop_
_entity.id
_entity.type
_entity.pdbx_description
1 polymer ?
#
loop_
_entity_poly.entity_id
_entity_poly.type
_entity_poly.pdbx_seq_one_letter_code
_entity_poly.pdbx_strand_id
1 'polypeptide(L)'
;MTIGSDLLQRHIQTLVQDNAQWQTLIADDLVWELPYAPALGHPARLSGREEVVRFVTWFLGAVEKFRFFDERVYAFADPEAAVAEVKAEALIKPTRRVYRQDYVVFLRAAGGKIAFLREYFDPTRAAKAMDTPILGLES
;
A
#
# COMPACT_ATOMS: atom_id res chain seq x y z
N MET A 1 -15.80 -2.45 -16.39
CA MET A 1 -14.88 -2.39 -15.23
C MET A 1 -15.45 -3.31 -14.15
N THR A 2 -14.67 -4.22 -13.59
CA THR A 2 -15.12 -5.10 -12.49
C THR A 2 -15.05 -4.33 -11.16
N ILE A 3 -15.80 -4.75 -10.14
CA ILE A 3 -15.79 -4.07 -8.84
C ILE A 3 -14.40 -4.10 -8.19
N GLY A 4 -13.65 -5.20 -8.36
CA GLY A 4 -12.25 -5.28 -7.94
C GLY A 4 -11.36 -4.25 -8.63
N SER A 5 -11.49 -4.09 -9.95
CA SER A 5 -10.68 -3.10 -10.69
C SER A 5 -11.04 -1.65 -10.34
N ASP A 6 -12.32 -1.34 -10.12
CA ASP A 6 -12.79 -0.01 -9.69
C ASP A 6 -12.24 0.33 -8.29
N LEU A 7 -12.41 -0.59 -7.33
CA LEU A 7 -11.93 -0.37 -5.96
C LEU A 7 -10.40 -0.26 -5.90
N LEU A 8 -9.66 -1.01 -6.73
CA LEU A 8 -8.20 -0.92 -6.78
C LEU A 8 -7.73 0.42 -7.37
N GLN A 9 -8.39 0.90 -8.43
CA GLN A 9 -8.09 2.22 -8.97
C GLN A 9 -8.40 3.33 -7.95
N ARG A 10 -9.56 3.25 -7.29
CA ARG A 10 -9.93 4.22 -6.24
C ARG A 10 -9.01 4.13 -5.03
N HIS A 11 -8.54 2.94 -4.65
CA HIS A 11 -7.52 2.77 -3.61
C HIS A 11 -6.28 3.59 -3.95
N ILE A 12 -5.72 3.43 -5.15
CA ILE A 12 -4.52 4.14 -5.61
C ILE A 12 -4.74 5.66 -5.62
N GLN A 13 -5.89 6.11 -6.13
CA GLN A 13 -6.21 7.54 -6.24
C GLN A 13 -6.39 8.22 -4.88
N THR A 14 -7.01 7.53 -3.92
CA THR A 14 -7.49 8.16 -2.68
C THR A 14 -6.62 7.89 -1.47
N LEU A 15 -5.83 6.80 -1.43
CA LEU A 15 -5.05 6.39 -0.24
C LEU A 15 -4.29 7.57 0.40
N VAL A 16 -3.64 8.38 -0.44
CA VAL A 16 -2.86 9.55 0.00
C VAL A 16 -3.57 10.87 -0.29
N GLN A 17 -4.15 11.05 -1.48
CA GLN A 17 -4.70 12.35 -1.90
C GLN A 17 -6.02 12.70 -1.20
N ASP A 18 -6.80 11.69 -0.81
CA ASP A 18 -8.06 11.85 -0.07
C ASP A 18 -8.27 10.65 0.88
N ASN A 19 -7.47 10.61 1.95
CA ASN A 19 -7.49 9.48 2.86
C ASN A 19 -8.87 9.32 3.55
N ALA A 20 -9.63 10.41 3.71
CA ALA A 20 -10.98 10.35 4.25
C ALA A 20 -11.90 9.56 3.31
N GLN A 21 -11.86 9.83 2.00
CA GLN A 21 -12.57 9.03 1.01
C GLN A 21 -12.06 7.58 0.99
N TRP A 22 -10.75 7.36 1.06
CA TRP A 22 -10.17 6.02 1.08
C TRP A 22 -10.69 5.17 2.24
N GLN A 23 -10.82 5.74 3.44
CA GLN A 23 -11.37 5.05 4.60
C GLN A 23 -12.84 4.61 4.40
N THR A 24 -13.59 5.25 3.50
CA THR A 24 -14.94 4.79 3.13
C THR A 24 -14.92 3.53 2.25
N LEU A 25 -13.79 3.18 1.62
CA LEU A 25 -13.68 2.06 0.69
C LEU A 25 -13.39 0.73 1.40
N ILE A 26 -12.77 0.77 2.58
CA ILE A 26 -12.29 -0.43 3.27
C ILE A 26 -13.38 -1.08 4.13
N ALA A 27 -13.32 -2.42 4.24
CA ALA A 27 -14.15 -3.20 5.15
C ALA A 27 -13.62 -3.10 6.60
N ASP A 28 -14.47 -3.41 7.57
CA ASP A 28 -14.10 -3.35 8.99
C ASP A 28 -13.11 -4.46 9.38
N ASP A 29 -13.21 -5.60 8.71
CA ASP A 29 -12.36 -6.80 8.85
C ASP A 29 -11.25 -6.87 7.80
N LEU A 30 -10.91 -5.76 7.14
CA LEU A 30 -9.85 -5.70 6.13
C LEU A 30 -8.55 -6.34 6.62
N VAL A 31 -7.99 -7.22 5.79
CA VAL A 31 -6.64 -7.75 5.96
C VAL A 31 -5.70 -7.12 4.94
N TRP A 32 -4.58 -6.57 5.40
CA TRP A 32 -3.51 -6.08 4.53
C TRP A 32 -2.21 -6.83 4.79
N GLU A 33 -1.73 -7.55 3.78
CA GLU A 33 -0.47 -8.28 3.85
C GLU A 33 0.67 -7.51 3.17
N LEU A 34 1.78 -7.42 3.87
CA LEU A 34 3.00 -6.70 3.50
C LEU A 34 4.20 -7.66 3.62
N PRO A 35 4.37 -8.63 2.70
CA PRO A 35 5.30 -9.75 2.88
C PRO A 35 6.76 -9.34 3.12
N TYR A 36 7.18 -8.18 2.62
CA TYR A 36 8.56 -7.68 2.75
C TYR A 36 8.74 -6.58 3.82
N ALA A 37 7.65 -6.12 4.45
CA ALA A 37 7.71 -5.13 5.51
C ALA A 37 8.48 -5.57 6.78
N PRO A 38 8.52 -6.87 7.16
CA PRO A 38 9.35 -7.32 8.29
C PRO A 38 10.82 -7.00 8.17
N ALA A 39 11.37 -6.94 6.95
CA ALA A 39 12.75 -6.57 6.71
C ALA A 39 13.06 -5.12 7.15
N LEU A 40 12.02 -4.30 7.34
CA LEU A 40 12.07 -2.90 7.75
C LEU A 40 11.54 -2.69 9.19
N GLY A 41 11.30 -3.76 9.95
CA GLY A 41 10.75 -3.69 11.32
C GLY A 41 9.24 -3.46 11.39
N HIS A 42 8.52 -3.61 10.27
CA HIS A 42 7.07 -3.47 10.20
C HIS A 42 6.36 -4.84 10.19
N PRO A 43 5.09 -4.93 10.61
CA PRO A 43 4.36 -6.20 10.60
C PRO A 43 4.15 -6.74 9.17
N ALA A 44 4.20 -8.06 9.02
CA ALA A 44 3.90 -8.73 7.74
C ALA A 44 2.41 -8.67 7.36
N ARG A 45 1.56 -8.37 8.33
CA ARG A 45 0.11 -8.41 8.20
C ARG A 45 -0.54 -7.46 9.19
N LEU A 46 -1.55 -6.73 8.73
CA LEU A 46 -2.45 -5.90 9.51
C LEU A 46 -3.85 -6.51 9.42
N SER A 47 -4.53 -6.67 10.55
CA SER A 47 -5.85 -7.32 10.61
C SER A 47 -6.88 -6.40 11.25
N GLY A 48 -7.89 -6.04 10.47
CA GLY A 48 -8.95 -5.13 10.86
C GLY A 48 -8.64 -3.66 10.56
N ARG A 49 -9.72 -2.87 10.44
CA ARG A 49 -9.68 -1.45 10.10
C ARG A 49 -8.74 -0.64 10.99
N GLU A 50 -8.73 -0.89 12.30
CA GLU A 50 -7.95 -0.09 13.25
C GLU A 50 -6.45 -0.19 12.98
N GLU A 51 -5.91 -1.40 12.81
CA GLU A 51 -4.49 -1.60 12.56
C GLU A 51 -4.07 -0.99 11.22
N VAL A 52 -4.92 -1.17 10.21
CA VAL A 52 -4.70 -0.64 8.87
C VAL A 52 -4.69 0.89 8.87
N VAL A 53 -5.70 1.53 9.47
CA VAL A 53 -5.79 3.01 9.50
C VAL A 53 -4.64 3.59 10.30
N ARG A 54 -4.23 2.95 11.40
CA ARG A 54 -3.05 3.37 12.19
C ARG A 54 -1.76 3.32 11.36
N PHE A 55 -1.55 2.24 10.61
CA PHE A 55 -0.39 2.08 9.73
C PHE A 55 -0.38 3.13 8.61
N VAL A 56 -1.51 3.34 7.94
CA VAL A 56 -1.64 4.37 6.89
C VAL A 56 -1.43 5.78 7.46
N THR A 57 -1.96 6.07 8.65
CA THR A 57 -1.75 7.37 9.31
C THR A 57 -0.27 7.63 9.59
N TRP A 58 0.45 6.63 10.11
CA TRP A 58 1.91 6.70 10.28
C TRP A 58 2.62 6.96 8.94
N PHE A 59 2.25 6.23 7.89
CA PHE A 59 2.84 6.36 6.56
C PHE A 59 2.66 7.78 5.98
N LEU A 60 1.43 8.32 6.02
CA LEU A 60 1.13 9.70 5.60
C LEU A 60 1.91 10.74 6.42
N GLY A 61 2.13 10.44 7.71
CA GLY A 61 3.00 11.23 8.58
C GLY A 61 4.47 11.23 8.12
N ALA A 62 4.97 10.10 7.60
CA ALA A 62 6.38 9.92 7.23
C ALA A 62 6.76 10.51 5.84
N VAL A 63 5.79 10.66 4.93
CA VAL A 63 6.05 11.07 3.54
C VAL A 63 5.57 12.49 3.23
N GLU A 64 6.22 13.15 2.27
CA GLU A 64 5.86 14.44 1.70
C GLU A 64 5.82 14.33 0.16
N LYS A 65 4.88 15.04 -0.49
CA LYS A 65 4.71 15.04 -1.96
C LYS A 65 4.59 13.64 -2.56
N PHE A 66 3.98 12.71 -1.81
CA PHE A 66 3.78 11.36 -2.29
C PHE A 66 2.80 11.36 -3.47
N ARG A 67 3.14 10.65 -4.53
CA ARG A 67 2.25 10.39 -5.66
C ARG A 67 2.44 8.99 -6.21
N PHE A 68 1.34 8.38 -6.63
CA PHE A 68 1.36 7.23 -7.54
C PHE A 68 1.41 7.72 -9.00
N PHE A 69 2.02 6.93 -9.88
CA PHE A 69 2.09 7.18 -11.32
C PHE A 69 2.32 5.88 -12.09
N ASP A 70 2.17 5.92 -13.42
CA ASP A 70 2.27 4.75 -14.31
C ASP A 70 1.40 3.57 -13.87
N GLU A 71 0.18 3.84 -13.35
CA GLU A 71 -0.72 2.78 -12.90
C GLU A 71 -1.19 1.89 -14.07
N ARG A 72 -1.20 0.58 -13.83
CA ARG A 72 -1.78 -0.43 -14.71
C ARG A 72 -2.61 -1.39 -13.89
N VAL A 73 -3.92 -1.39 -14.11
CA VAL A 73 -4.86 -2.26 -13.41
C VAL A 73 -5.28 -3.41 -14.31
N TYR A 74 -5.20 -4.62 -13.78
CA TYR A 74 -5.60 -5.85 -14.46
C TYR A 74 -6.73 -6.52 -13.66
N ALA A 75 -7.87 -6.73 -14.31
CA ALA A 75 -8.96 -7.50 -13.72
C ALA A 75 -8.63 -9.00 -13.76
N PHE A 76 -9.04 -9.72 -12.72
CA PHE A 76 -9.08 -11.18 -12.77
C PHE A 76 -10.40 -11.69 -13.36
N ALA A 77 -10.50 -13.00 -13.56
CA ALA A 77 -11.75 -13.66 -13.95
C ALA A 77 -12.83 -13.53 -12.87
N ASP A 78 -12.43 -13.53 -11.60
CA ASP A 78 -13.29 -13.17 -10.47
C ASP A 78 -13.50 -11.64 -10.46
N PRO A 79 -14.75 -11.15 -10.60
CA PRO A 79 -15.03 -9.72 -10.64
C PRO A 79 -14.71 -8.99 -9.33
N GLU A 80 -14.64 -9.69 -8.20
CA GLU A 80 -14.28 -9.11 -6.90
C GLU A 80 -12.76 -8.92 -6.76
N ALA A 81 -11.94 -9.41 -7.69
CA ALA A 81 -10.49 -9.41 -7.56
C ALA A 81 -9.79 -8.69 -8.71
N ALA A 82 -8.69 -7.99 -8.38
CA ALA A 82 -7.83 -7.32 -9.35
C ALA A 82 -6.39 -7.23 -8.83
N VAL A 83 -5.47 -6.90 -9.73
CA VAL A 83 -4.07 -6.58 -9.41
C VAL A 83 -3.66 -5.31 -10.15
N ALA A 84 -2.78 -4.53 -9.54
CA ALA A 84 -2.20 -3.35 -10.15
C ALA A 84 -0.68 -3.39 -10.06
N GLU A 85 -0.02 -3.01 -11.15
CA GLU A 85 1.35 -2.52 -11.12
C GLU A 85 1.30 -1.00 -11.05
N VAL A 86 1.99 -0.39 -10.08
CA VAL A 86 2.00 1.06 -9.93
C VAL A 86 3.33 1.53 -9.38
N LYS A 87 3.80 2.69 -9.85
CA LYS A 87 5.00 3.32 -9.31
C LYS A 87 4.62 4.39 -8.31
N ALA A 88 5.49 4.63 -7.35
CA ALA A 88 5.35 5.75 -6.45
C ALA A 88 6.65 6.52 -6.28
N GLU A 89 6.52 7.80 -5.98
CA GLU A 89 7.62 8.59 -5.46
C GLU A 89 7.15 9.51 -4.33
N ALA A 90 8.07 9.78 -3.41
CA ALA A 90 7.85 10.70 -2.31
C ALA A 90 9.18 11.23 -1.77
N LEU A 91 9.08 12.23 -0.91
CA LEU A 91 10.18 12.66 -0.05
C LEU A 91 9.95 12.10 1.35
N ILE A 92 10.91 11.33 1.87
CA ILE A 92 10.84 10.85 3.25
C ILE A 92 11.17 12.02 4.17
N LYS A 93 10.24 12.42 5.05
CA LYS A 93 10.39 13.63 5.88
C LYS A 93 11.63 13.58 6.78
N PRO A 94 11.90 12.49 7.55
CA PRO A 94 13.04 12.45 8.45
C PRO A 94 14.39 12.57 7.74
N THR A 95 14.57 11.89 6.60
CA THR A 95 15.87 11.78 5.93
C THR A 95 16.06 12.76 4.77
N ARG A 96 14.97 13.37 4.30
CA ARG A 96 14.91 14.21 3.10
C ARG A 96 15.39 13.48 1.84
N ARG A 97 15.40 12.15 1.83
CA ARG A 97 15.74 11.34 0.66
C ARG A 97 14.52 11.09 -0.21
N VAL A 98 14.74 11.06 -1.53
CA VAL A 98 13.70 10.68 -2.48
C VAL A 98 13.49 9.18 -2.40
N TYR A 99 12.27 8.79 -2.06
CA TYR A 99 11.77 7.43 -2.16
C TYR A 99 11.18 7.20 -3.55
N ARG A 100 11.57 6.10 -4.19
CA ARG A 100 10.97 5.61 -5.44
C ARG A 100 10.72 4.12 -5.31
N GLN A 101 9.55 3.68 -5.73
CA GLN A 101 9.13 2.30 -5.59
C GLN A 101 8.29 1.84 -6.77
N ASP A 102 8.42 0.55 -7.06
CA ASP A 102 7.55 -0.19 -7.95
C ASP A 102 6.74 -1.16 -7.08
N TYR A 103 5.41 -1.07 -7.15
CA TYR A 103 4.48 -1.86 -6.35
C TYR A 103 3.70 -2.84 -7.22
N VAL A 104 3.42 -4.02 -6.66
CA VAL A 104 2.36 -4.90 -7.12
C VAL A 104 1.32 -5.03 -6.01
N VAL A 105 0.10 -4.58 -6.27
CA VAL A 105 -1.00 -4.54 -5.28
C VAL A 105 -2.12 -5.45 -5.73
N PHE A 106 -2.36 -6.51 -4.97
CA PHE A 106 -3.53 -7.37 -5.14
C PHE A 106 -4.66 -6.87 -4.26
N LEU A 107 -5.88 -6.90 -4.80
CA LEU A 107 -7.09 -6.55 -4.08
C LEU A 107 -8.14 -7.64 -4.22
N ARG A 108 -8.86 -7.90 -3.13
CA ARG A 108 -10.17 -8.56 -3.18
C ARG A 108 -11.22 -7.71 -2.48
N ALA A 109 -12.36 -7.61 -3.12
CA ALA A 109 -13.53 -6.97 -2.62
C ALA A 109 -14.48 -7.99 -1.95
N ALA A 110 -15.28 -7.50 -1.01
CA ALA A 110 -16.42 -8.22 -0.46
C ALA A 110 -17.45 -7.19 0.01
N GLY A 111 -18.73 -7.41 -0.31
CA GLY A 111 -19.79 -6.46 0.04
C GLY A 111 -19.58 -5.04 -0.52
N GLY A 112 -18.90 -4.92 -1.66
CA GLY A 112 -18.55 -3.64 -2.29
C GLY A 112 -17.50 -2.81 -1.54
N LYS A 113 -16.74 -3.43 -0.62
CA LYS A 113 -15.62 -2.83 0.11
C LYS A 113 -14.33 -3.60 -0.17
N ILE A 114 -13.20 -2.95 0.08
CA ILE A 114 -11.88 -3.60 0.08
C ILE A 114 -11.79 -4.47 1.33
N ALA A 115 -11.79 -5.79 1.15
CA ALA A 115 -11.71 -6.76 2.25
C ALA A 115 -10.30 -7.37 2.37
N PHE A 116 -9.51 -7.32 1.30
CA PHE A 116 -8.14 -7.81 1.31
C PHE A 116 -7.24 -6.98 0.41
N LEU A 117 -6.03 -6.70 0.91
CA LEU A 117 -4.91 -6.15 0.17
C LEU A 117 -3.67 -7.04 0.38
N ARG A 118 -2.87 -7.21 -0.67
CA ARG A 118 -1.50 -7.68 -0.55
C ARG A 118 -0.60 -6.84 -1.43
N GLU A 119 0.45 -6.29 -0.84
CA GLU A 119 1.38 -5.39 -1.51
C GLU A 119 2.78 -5.97 -1.52
N TYR A 120 3.36 -6.06 -2.70
CA TYR A 120 4.78 -6.38 -2.91
C TYR A 120 5.52 -5.12 -3.32
N PHE A 121 6.68 -4.92 -2.70
CA PHE A 121 7.58 -3.80 -2.95
C PHE A 121 9.02 -4.21 -2.66
N ASP A 122 9.99 -3.47 -3.19
CA ASP A 122 11.40 -3.69 -2.91
C ASP A 122 11.78 -3.08 -1.54
N PRO A 123 12.07 -3.88 -0.50
CA PRO A 123 12.40 -3.35 0.82
C PRO A 123 13.75 -2.62 0.83
N THR A 124 14.65 -2.91 -0.12
CA THR A 124 15.98 -2.26 -0.18
C THR A 124 15.88 -0.78 -0.56
N ARG A 125 14.94 -0.45 -1.45
CA ARG A 125 14.65 0.94 -1.85
C ARG A 125 14.06 1.73 -0.70
N ALA A 126 13.14 1.12 0.04
CA ALA A 126 12.54 1.72 1.23
C ALA A 126 13.59 1.92 2.33
N ALA A 127 14.41 0.90 2.63
CA ALA A 127 15.50 0.97 3.60
C ALA A 127 16.47 2.13 3.29
N LYS A 128 16.93 2.22 2.04
CA LYS A 128 17.82 3.30 1.57
C LYS A 128 17.20 4.68 1.74
N ALA A 129 15.91 4.84 1.43
CA ALA A 129 15.23 6.12 1.57
C ALA A 129 14.98 6.51 3.04
N MET A 130 14.68 5.54 3.90
CA MET A 130 14.44 5.74 5.33
C MET A 130 15.71 5.78 6.18
N ASP A 131 16.88 5.47 5.60
CA ASP A 131 18.16 5.37 6.30
C ASP A 131 18.12 4.36 7.46
N THR A 132 17.45 3.22 7.23
CA THR A 132 17.32 2.13 8.20
C THR A 132 18.05 0.89 7.68
N PRO A 133 18.65 0.07 8.55
CA PRO A 133 19.17 -1.24 8.16
C PRO A 133 18.03 -2.15 7.69
N ILE A 134 18.38 -3.13 6.87
CA ILE A 134 17.50 -4.26 6.56
C ILE A 134 17.76 -5.34 7.61
N LEU A 135 16.72 -5.69 8.35
CA LEU A 135 16.80 -6.72 9.39
C LEU A 135 17.11 -8.09 8.78
N GLY A 136 18.00 -8.84 9.44
CA GLY A 136 18.41 -10.18 8.99
C GLY A 136 19.43 -10.20 7.84
N LEU A 137 19.96 -9.04 7.43
CA LEU A 137 21.09 -8.94 6.48
C LEU A 137 22.43 -8.57 7.15
N GLU A 138 22.46 -8.43 8.48
CA GLU A 138 23.71 -8.26 9.22
C GLU A 138 24.41 -9.63 9.37
N SER A 139 25.61 -9.73 8.82
CA SER A 139 26.57 -10.82 8.97
C SER A 139 27.66 -10.46 9.96
#